data_AF-E2CJ11-F1
#
_entry.id   AF-E2CJ11-F1
#
_cell.length_a   1.000
_cell.length_b   1.000
_cell.length_c   1.000
_cell.angle_alpha   90.00
_cell.angle_beta   90.00
_cell.angle_gamma   90.00
#
_symmetry.space_group_name_H-M   'P 1'
#
loop_
_entity.id
_entity.type
_entity.pdbx_description
1 polymer ?
#
loop_
_entity_poly.entity_id
_entity_poly.type
_entity_poly.pdbx_seq_one_letter_code
_entity_poly.pdbx_strand_id
1 'polypeptide(L)'
;MLYDPSHYVLQCLDYLDNIDIYKDRIGMFHVKDAEFNPTGRQGVYGGFQSWTDRAGRFRSLGDGQVDFRAVFSKLTANDFDGWAVVEWECCLKHAEDGAREGSAFVREHIIRVTDKAFDDFAGGESDLEANRRMLGISETEV
;
A
#
# COMPACT_ATOMS: atom_id res chain seq x y z
N MET A 1 8.40 -11.97 -4.49
CA MET A 1 6.95 -12.10 -4.24
C MET A 1 6.26 -10.96 -4.95
N LEU A 2 5.14 -11.25 -5.61
CA LEU A 2 4.23 -10.24 -6.13
C LEU A 2 3.21 -9.94 -5.03
N TYR A 3 3.10 -8.68 -4.61
CA TYR A 3 2.11 -8.22 -3.65
C TYR A 3 0.88 -7.68 -4.40
N ASP A 4 -0.27 -8.27 -4.16
CA ASP A 4 -1.56 -7.85 -4.72
C ASP A 4 -2.62 -7.88 -3.61
N PRO A 5 -3.03 -6.72 -3.06
CA PRO A 5 -3.92 -6.65 -1.90
C PRO A 5 -5.32 -7.22 -2.18
N SER A 6 -5.76 -7.28 -3.43
CA SER A 6 -7.11 -7.76 -3.78
C SER A 6 -7.31 -9.22 -3.39
N HIS A 7 -6.29 -10.06 -3.55
CA HIS A 7 -6.36 -11.48 -3.19
C HIS A 7 -6.46 -11.67 -1.67
N TYR A 8 -5.75 -10.86 -0.90
CA TYR A 8 -5.80 -10.89 0.56
C TYR A 8 -7.16 -10.44 1.10
N VAL A 9 -7.79 -9.43 0.47
CA VAL A 9 -9.18 -9.05 0.79
C VAL A 9 -10.10 -10.26 0.65
N LEU A 10 -9.98 -11.02 -0.45
CA LEU A 10 -10.79 -12.21 -0.69
C LEU A 10 -10.45 -13.40 0.23
N GLN A 11 -9.24 -13.42 0.79
CA GLN A 11 -8.80 -14.40 1.79
C GLN A 11 -9.07 -13.97 3.23
N CYS A 12 -9.61 -12.76 3.44
CA CYS A 12 -9.79 -12.14 4.76
C CYS A 12 -8.48 -12.04 5.55
N LEU A 13 -7.37 -11.74 4.85
CA LEU A 13 -6.06 -11.53 5.46
C LEU A 13 -5.80 -10.05 5.68
N ASP A 14 -5.02 -9.73 6.71
CA ASP A 14 -4.47 -8.38 6.88
C ASP A 14 -3.39 -8.15 5.82
N TYR A 15 -3.78 -7.48 4.75
CA TYR A 15 -2.90 -7.18 3.63
C TYR A 15 -1.92 -6.05 3.95
N LEU A 16 -2.18 -5.23 4.96
CA LEU A 16 -1.29 -4.15 5.36
C LEU A 16 -0.14 -4.69 6.22
N ASP A 17 -0.45 -5.57 7.18
CA ASP A 17 0.56 -6.26 7.99
C ASP A 17 1.42 -7.19 7.12
N ASN A 18 0.84 -7.77 6.05
CA ASN A 18 1.58 -8.59 5.09
C ASN A 18 2.76 -7.84 4.44
N ILE A 19 2.62 -6.52 4.21
CA ILE A 19 3.70 -5.69 3.65
C ILE A 19 4.90 -5.70 4.61
N ASP A 20 4.68 -5.46 5.90
CA ASP A 20 5.77 -5.35 6.87
C ASP A 20 6.45 -6.70 7.12
N ILE A 21 5.66 -7.79 7.16
CA ILE A 21 6.18 -9.16 7.32
C ILE A 21 7.09 -9.56 6.15
N TYR A 22 6.73 -9.17 4.92
CA TYR A 22 7.37 -9.67 3.71
C TYR A 22 8.08 -8.62 2.86
N LYS A 23 8.30 -7.40 3.38
CA LYS A 23 8.91 -6.28 2.63
C LYS A 23 10.17 -6.65 1.84
N ASP A 24 11.07 -7.43 2.45
CA ASP A 24 12.34 -7.84 1.83
C ASP A 24 12.16 -8.88 0.71
N ARG A 25 10.93 -9.37 0.51
CA ARG A 25 10.55 -10.35 -0.51
C ARG A 25 9.61 -9.75 -1.55
N ILE A 26 9.02 -8.58 -1.33
CA ILE A 26 8.14 -7.94 -2.30
C ILE A 26 9.01 -7.37 -3.42
N GLY A 27 8.84 -7.90 -4.64
CA GLY A 27 9.57 -7.45 -5.84
C GLY A 27 8.68 -6.78 -6.88
N MET A 28 7.35 -6.84 -6.70
CA MET A 28 6.37 -6.22 -7.59
C MET A 28 5.08 -5.95 -6.84
N PHE A 29 4.39 -4.87 -7.20
CA PHE A 29 3.10 -4.48 -6.64
C PHE A 29 2.05 -4.38 -7.75
N HIS A 30 0.99 -5.17 -7.64
CA HIS A 30 -0.21 -5.00 -8.43
C HIS A 30 -1.19 -4.10 -7.69
N VAL A 31 -1.50 -2.96 -8.30
CA VAL A 31 -2.62 -2.13 -7.90
C VAL A 31 -3.86 -2.78 -8.49
N LYS A 32 -4.48 -3.64 -7.69
CA LYS A 32 -5.71 -4.35 -8.02
C LYS A 32 -6.65 -4.25 -6.83
N ASP A 33 -7.94 -4.08 -7.10
CA ASP A 33 -8.96 -3.87 -6.09
C ASP A 33 -9.94 -5.05 -6.06
N ALA A 34 -10.50 -5.30 -4.90
CA ALA A 34 -11.53 -6.30 -4.69
C ALA A 34 -12.48 -5.88 -3.57
N GLU A 35 -13.65 -6.48 -3.58
CA GLU A 35 -14.59 -6.43 -2.48
C GLU A 35 -15.01 -7.83 -2.07
N PHE A 36 -15.30 -8.00 -0.79
CA PHE A 36 -15.90 -9.21 -0.25
C PHE A 36 -17.20 -8.88 0.48
N ASN A 37 -18.32 -9.31 -0.10
CA ASN A 37 -19.69 -9.07 0.36
C ASN A 37 -20.42 -10.42 0.54
N PRO A 38 -20.18 -11.16 1.64
CA PRO A 38 -20.80 -12.46 1.85
C PRO A 38 -22.30 -12.34 2.14
N THR A 39 -23.01 -13.44 1.91
CA THR A 39 -24.42 -13.59 2.30
C THR A 39 -24.60 -14.85 3.13
N GLY A 40 -25.78 -15.03 3.72
CA GLY A 40 -26.13 -16.29 4.39
C GLY A 40 -26.12 -17.53 3.47
N ARG A 41 -25.97 -17.36 2.15
CA ARG A 41 -25.92 -18.44 1.16
C ARG A 41 -24.54 -18.62 0.51
N GLN A 42 -23.62 -17.69 0.69
CA GLN A 42 -22.37 -17.65 -0.06
C GLN A 42 -21.27 -16.93 0.72
N GLY A 43 -20.13 -17.60 0.88
CA GLY A 43 -18.91 -17.05 1.45
C GLY A 43 -17.74 -17.09 0.46
N VAL A 44 -16.52 -17.22 0.99
CA VAL A 44 -15.24 -17.12 0.26
C VAL A 44 -15.14 -18.02 -0.97
N TYR A 45 -15.75 -19.20 -0.97
CA TYR A 45 -15.69 -20.14 -2.10
C TYR A 45 -16.61 -19.78 -3.27
N GLY A 46 -17.45 -18.74 -3.14
CA GLY A 46 -18.27 -18.20 -4.22
C GLY A 46 -19.36 -19.12 -4.78
N GLY A 47 -19.40 -20.42 -4.47
CA GLY A 47 -20.49 -21.32 -4.84
C GLY A 47 -20.72 -21.44 -6.36
N PHE A 48 -19.66 -21.36 -7.16
CA PHE A 48 -19.69 -21.42 -8.64
C PHE A 48 -20.60 -20.39 -9.32
N GLN A 49 -20.88 -19.26 -8.65
CA GLN A 49 -21.70 -18.19 -9.22
C GLN A 49 -20.98 -17.45 -10.37
N SER A 50 -21.79 -16.75 -11.16
CA SER A 50 -21.30 -15.75 -12.12
C SER A 50 -20.46 -14.69 -11.41
N TRP A 51 -19.56 -14.00 -12.13
CA TRP A 51 -18.70 -12.98 -11.51
C TRP A 51 -19.47 -11.85 -10.81
N THR A 52 -20.63 -11.46 -11.34
CA THR A 52 -21.48 -10.41 -10.75
C THR A 52 -22.12 -10.86 -9.44
N ASP A 53 -22.41 -12.15 -9.31
CA ASP A 53 -23.14 -12.74 -8.17
C ASP A 53 -22.20 -13.44 -7.17
N ARG A 54 -20.88 -13.26 -7.30
CA ARG A 54 -19.91 -13.74 -6.32
C ARG A 54 -19.86 -12.82 -5.10
N ALA A 55 -19.69 -13.43 -3.92
CA ALA A 55 -19.38 -12.71 -2.69
C ALA A 55 -18.05 -11.95 -2.83
N GLY A 56 -17.03 -12.60 -3.40
CA GLY A 56 -15.74 -11.98 -3.72
C GLY A 56 -15.69 -11.53 -5.18
N ARG A 57 -15.44 -10.24 -5.43
CA ARG A 57 -15.38 -9.67 -6.79
C ARG A 57 -14.16 -8.78 -6.94
N PHE A 58 -13.44 -8.93 -8.06
CA PHE A 58 -12.45 -7.94 -8.47
C PHE A 58 -13.15 -6.70 -9.01
N ARG A 59 -12.58 -5.54 -8.68
CA ARG A 59 -13.16 -4.22 -8.92
C ARG A 59 -12.16 -3.33 -9.63
N SER A 60 -12.69 -2.33 -10.35
CA SER A 60 -11.86 -1.21 -10.78
C SER A 60 -11.33 -0.47 -9.56
N LEU A 61 -10.12 0.10 -9.69
CA LEU A 61 -9.45 0.76 -8.56
C LEU A 61 -10.32 1.87 -7.96
N GLY A 62 -10.53 1.79 -6.64
CA GLY A 62 -11.36 2.73 -5.88
C GLY A 62 -12.83 2.31 -5.75
N ASP A 63 -13.27 1.29 -6.48
CA ASP A 63 -14.63 0.75 -6.38
C ASP A 63 -14.72 -0.48 -5.46
N GLY A 64 -13.61 -0.92 -4.86
CA GLY A 64 -13.55 -2.04 -3.92
C GLY A 64 -13.25 -1.60 -2.49
N GLN A 65 -12.57 -2.46 -1.76
CA GLN A 65 -12.37 -2.37 -0.31
C GLN A 65 -10.89 -2.23 0.09
N VAL A 66 -9.96 -2.22 -0.86
CA VAL A 66 -8.53 -2.02 -0.57
C VAL A 66 -8.28 -0.57 -0.14
N ASP A 67 -7.62 -0.37 1.00
CA ASP A 67 -7.11 0.92 1.43
C ASP A 67 -5.78 1.21 0.74
N PHE A 68 -5.86 1.74 -0.48
CA PHE A 68 -4.69 2.10 -1.25
C PHE A 68 -3.87 3.21 -0.60
N ARG A 69 -4.47 4.11 0.17
CA ARG A 69 -3.69 5.16 0.86
C ARG A 69 -2.75 4.52 1.88
N ALA A 70 -3.25 3.56 2.66
CA ALA A 70 -2.43 2.80 3.59
C ALA A 70 -1.38 1.94 2.89
N VAL A 71 -1.73 1.24 1.79
CA VAL A 71 -0.79 0.42 1.02
C VAL A 71 0.37 1.25 0.48
N PHE A 72 0.09 2.34 -0.23
CA PHE A 72 1.14 3.21 -0.76
C PHE A 72 1.97 3.84 0.36
N SER A 73 1.35 4.24 1.47
CA SER A 73 2.08 4.76 2.64
C SER A 73 3.05 3.73 3.23
N LYS A 74 2.63 2.46 3.35
CA LYS A 74 3.48 1.38 3.86
C LYS A 74 4.59 1.00 2.89
N LEU A 75 4.31 0.92 1.59
CA LEU A 75 5.34 0.65 0.58
C LEU A 75 6.38 1.77 0.55
N THR A 76 5.94 3.03 0.63
CA THR A 76 6.84 4.18 0.74
C THR A 76 7.65 4.15 2.04
N ALA A 77 7.04 3.84 3.19
CA ALA A 77 7.76 3.74 4.47
C ALA A 77 8.77 2.57 4.53
N ASN A 78 8.62 1.58 3.66
CA ASN A 78 9.53 0.44 3.54
C ASN A 78 10.50 0.58 2.34
N ASP A 79 10.62 1.78 1.76
CA ASP A 79 11.54 2.10 0.66
C ASP A 79 11.40 1.16 -0.57
N PHE A 80 10.18 0.70 -0.86
CA PHE A 80 9.93 -0.14 -2.02
C PHE A 80 10.17 0.64 -3.32
N ASP A 81 11.11 0.17 -4.15
CA ASP A 81 11.59 0.84 -5.36
C ASP A 81 11.03 0.23 -6.67
N GLY A 82 10.09 -0.71 -6.56
CA GLY A 82 9.50 -1.40 -7.70
C GLY A 82 8.32 -0.67 -8.36
N TRP A 83 7.70 -1.35 -9.34
CA TRP A 83 6.59 -0.81 -10.10
C TRP A 83 5.24 -1.01 -9.40
N ALA A 84 4.43 0.04 -9.39
CA ALA A 84 2.98 -0.04 -9.14
C ALA A 84 2.27 -0.32 -10.47
N VAL A 85 1.95 -1.59 -10.72
CA VAL A 85 1.34 -2.04 -11.98
C VAL A 85 -0.16 -2.11 -11.82
N VAL A 86 -0.91 -1.44 -12.68
CA VAL A 86 -2.37 -1.59 -12.73
C VAL A 86 -2.70 -2.97 -13.31
N GLU A 87 -3.24 -3.86 -12.49
CA GLU A 87 -3.93 -5.07 -12.97
C GLU A 87 -5.43 -4.79 -12.92
N TRP A 88 -6.02 -4.53 -14.09
CA TRP A 88 -7.44 -4.20 -14.16
C TRP A 88 -8.30 -5.45 -14.37
N GLU A 89 -9.26 -5.66 -13.48
CA GLU A 89 -10.33 -6.64 -13.63
C GLU A 89 -11.60 -6.10 -12.96
N CYS A 90 -12.72 -6.09 -13.67
CA CYS A 90 -13.99 -5.66 -13.11
C CYS A 90 -15.15 -6.30 -13.87
N CYS A 91 -16.08 -6.90 -13.14
CA CYS A 91 -17.27 -7.50 -13.75
C CYS A 91 -18.35 -6.49 -14.17
N LEU A 92 -18.16 -5.19 -13.88
CA LEU A 92 -19.16 -4.14 -14.12
C LEU A 92 -18.68 -3.00 -15.04
N LYS A 93 -17.42 -2.56 -14.90
CA LYS A 93 -16.87 -1.39 -15.63
C LYS A 93 -16.24 -1.82 -16.96
N HIS A 94 -16.24 -0.93 -17.96
CA HIS A 94 -15.57 -1.18 -19.24
C HIS A 94 -14.04 -1.08 -19.09
N ALA A 95 -13.30 -1.88 -19.85
CA ALA A 95 -11.84 -1.97 -19.72
C ALA A 95 -11.11 -0.67 -20.06
N GLU A 96 -11.56 0.08 -21.06
CA GLU A 96 -10.93 1.36 -21.45
C GLU A 96 -11.11 2.45 -20.37
N ASP A 97 -12.28 2.48 -19.73
CA ASP A 97 -12.53 3.39 -18.60
C ASP A 97 -11.68 2.97 -17.41
N GLY A 98 -11.65 1.67 -17.14
CA GLY A 98 -10.78 1.04 -16.15
C GLY A 98 -9.31 1.40 -16.29
N ALA A 99 -8.76 1.33 -17.51
CA ALA A 99 -7.38 1.66 -17.79
C ALA A 99 -7.09 3.16 -17.61
N ARG A 100 -7.97 4.02 -18.13
CA ARG A 100 -7.83 5.48 -18.03
C ARG A 100 -7.90 5.96 -16.58
N GLU A 101 -8.92 5.52 -15.84
CA GLU A 101 -9.13 5.86 -14.43
C GLU A 101 -8.04 5.25 -13.56
N GLY A 102 -7.69 3.98 -13.78
CA GLY A 102 -6.67 3.28 -13.00
C GLY A 102 -5.28 3.93 -13.13
N SER A 103 -4.90 4.37 -14.33
CA SER A 103 -3.64 5.10 -14.52
C SER A 103 -3.61 6.43 -13.75
N ALA A 104 -4.72 7.18 -13.75
CA ALA A 104 -4.83 8.41 -12.96
C ALA A 104 -4.79 8.12 -11.46
N PHE A 105 -5.53 7.12 -11.01
CA PHE A 105 -5.59 6.68 -9.62
C PHE A 105 -4.21 6.35 -9.07
N VAL A 106 -3.42 5.53 -9.77
CA VAL A 106 -2.06 5.17 -9.33
C VAL A 106 -1.17 6.40 -9.22
N ARG A 107 -1.20 7.28 -10.22
CA ARG A 107 -0.40 8.51 -10.21
C ARG A 107 -0.72 9.41 -9.01
N GLU A 108 -1.99 9.48 -8.60
CA GLU A 108 -2.43 10.28 -7.44
C GLU A 108 -2.06 9.65 -6.09
N HIS A 109 -1.80 8.34 -6.05
CA HIS A 109 -1.39 7.63 -4.83
C HIS A 109 0.12 7.55 -4.64
N ILE A 110 0.91 7.74 -5.70
CA ILE A 110 2.37 7.78 -5.59
C ILE A 110 2.79 8.96 -4.71
N ILE A 111 3.50 8.66 -3.62
CA ILE A 111 3.98 9.65 -2.66
C ILE A 111 5.33 10.18 -3.13
N ARG A 112 5.43 11.49 -3.31
CA ARG A 112 6.74 12.16 -3.40
C ARG A 112 7.30 12.29 -1.98
N VAL A 113 8.35 11.53 -1.69
CA VAL A 113 9.01 11.54 -0.38
C VAL A 113 9.65 12.90 -0.08
N THR A 114 9.74 13.23 1.22
CA THR A 114 10.39 14.44 1.71
C THR A 114 11.90 14.26 1.77
N ASP A 115 12.65 15.29 1.42
CA ASP A 115 14.12 15.31 1.53
C ASP A 115 14.59 15.71 2.95
N LYS A 116 13.65 15.97 3.87
CA LYS A 116 13.90 16.43 5.25
C LYS A 116 13.29 15.50 6.28
N ALA A 117 13.99 15.32 7.39
CA ALA A 117 13.45 14.64 8.57
C ALA A 117 12.23 15.42 9.12
N PHE A 118 11.24 14.68 9.63
CA PHE A 118 9.99 15.26 10.10
C PHE A 118 10.20 16.26 11.26
N ASP A 119 11.11 15.96 12.18
CA ASP A 119 11.41 16.79 13.35
C ASP A 119 12.40 17.93 13.06
N ASP A 120 12.96 18.00 11.85
CA ASP A 120 13.85 19.08 11.40
C ASP A 120 13.07 20.33 10.94
N PHE A 121 11.96 20.62 11.61
CA PHE A 121 11.19 21.84 11.37
C PHE A 121 11.96 23.10 11.83
N ALA A 122 12.86 22.95 12.80
CA ALA A 122 13.64 24.06 13.35
C ALA A 122 14.82 24.49 12.48
N GLY A 123 15.23 23.70 11.47
CA GLY A 123 16.31 24.05 10.54
C GLY A 123 17.65 24.34 11.22
N GLY A 124 17.85 23.84 12.43
CA GLY A 124 19.07 24.02 13.19
C GLY A 124 20.10 22.99 12.75
N GLU A 125 21.28 23.44 12.31
CA GLU A 125 22.40 22.52 12.12
C GLU A 125 22.69 21.81 13.45
N SER A 126 22.79 20.48 13.41
CA SER A 126 23.12 19.70 14.58
C SER A 126 24.56 20.00 15.01
N ASP A 127 24.73 20.79 16.07
CA ASP A 127 26.04 21.01 16.70
C ASP A 127 26.38 19.78 17.55
N LEU A 128 27.17 18.88 16.98
CA LEU A 128 27.68 17.67 17.63
C LEU A 128 28.42 17.98 18.94
N GLU A 129 29.09 19.12 19.02
CA GLU A 129 29.85 19.52 20.21
C GLU A 129 28.91 20.02 21.32
N ALA A 130 27.90 20.82 20.97
CA ALA A 130 26.82 21.19 21.89
C ALA A 130 26.05 19.95 22.40
N ASN A 131 25.73 19.01 21.52
CA ASN A 131 25.06 17.77 21.88
C ASN A 131 25.91 16.91 22.83
N ARG A 132 27.22 16.81 22.59
CA ARG A 132 28.16 16.11 23.49
C ARG A 132 28.26 16.78 24.87
N ARG A 133 28.28 18.12 24.92
CA ARG A 133 28.24 18.87 26.19
C ARG A 133 26.94 18.63 26.95
N MET A 134 25.78 18.68 26.28
CA MET A 134 24.48 18.42 26.92
C MET A 134 24.36 16.99 27.45
N LEU A 135 24.95 16.01 26.75
CA LEU A 135 24.95 14.61 27.15
C LEU A 135 26.05 14.25 28.17
N GLY A 136 26.91 15.21 28.56
CA GLY A 136 27.99 14.98 29.53
C GLY A 136 29.12 14.08 29.03
N ILE A 137 29.28 13.96 27.71
CA ILE A 137 30.27 13.10 27.03
C ILE A 137 31.36 13.90 26.31
N SER A 138 31.45 15.21 26.56
CA SER A 138 32.59 16.01 26.09
C SER A 138 33.88 15.47 26.70
N GLU A 139 34.91 15.27 25.88
CA GLU A 139 36.23 14.83 26.33
C GLU A 139 36.71 15.71 27.48
N THR A 140 36.79 15.14 28.67
CA THR A 140 37.53 15.73 29.77
C THR A 140 39.00 15.55 29.42
N GLU A 141 39.66 16.62 28.97
CA GLU A 141 41.12 16.64 28.90
C GLU A 141 41.67 16.28 30.30
N VAL A 142 42.44 15.19 30.36
CA VAL A 142 43.31 14.81 31.48
C VAL A 142 44.74 15.05 31.05
#